data_AF-A0A1X0IU51-F1
#
_entry.id   AF-A0A1X0IU51-F1
#
_cell.length_a   1.000
_cell.length_b   1.000
_cell.length_c   1.000
_cell.angle_alpha   90.00
_cell.angle_beta   90.00
_cell.angle_gamma   90.00
#
_symmetry.space_group_name_H-M   'P 1'
#
loop_
_entity.id
_entity.type
_entity.pdbx_description
1 polymer ?
#
loop_
_entity_poly.entity_id
_entity_poly.type
_entity_poly.pdbx_seq_one_letter_code
_entity_poly.pdbx_strand_id
1 'polypeptide(L)'
;MLLEDPAPRFAGGLAARVESPFAAGPPVPLRQPFPRPPMTRPFHPNDAAQARWFAELMQAEIDDLEELIEVAQDRWTNRCDAGWGAARTPEPVLRLREKLKEVRRLQEALESRFGID
;
A
#
# COMPACT_ATOMS: atom_id res chain seq x y z
N MET A 1 76.33 -24.45 -20.53
CA MET A 1 75.76 -24.85 -19.22
C MET A 1 74.34 -24.29 -19.19
N LEU A 2 73.31 -24.97 -19.70
CA LEU A 2 72.69 -26.23 -19.24
C LEU A 2 72.16 -26.15 -17.80
N LEU A 3 70.90 -25.72 -17.67
CA LEU A 3 69.80 -26.35 -16.92
C LEU A 3 68.52 -25.60 -17.41
N GLU A 4 67.90 -25.99 -18.54
CA GLU A 4 66.87 -27.03 -18.69
C GLU A 4 65.75 -26.94 -17.65
N ASP A 5 64.62 -26.32 -18.07
CA ASP A 5 63.19 -26.75 -18.04
C ASP A 5 62.60 -27.49 -16.81
N PRO A 6 61.26 -27.66 -16.64
CA PRO A 6 60.12 -27.16 -17.43
C PRO A 6 58.89 -26.68 -16.60
N ALA A 7 57.96 -25.96 -17.24
CA ALA A 7 56.53 -26.14 -16.97
C ALA A 7 56.04 -27.24 -17.94
N PRO A 8 55.04 -28.12 -17.65
CA PRO A 8 53.71 -27.71 -17.18
C PRO A 8 52.89 -28.81 -16.43
N ARG A 9 51.59 -28.52 -16.21
CA ARG A 9 50.40 -29.42 -16.30
C ARG A 9 49.65 -29.88 -15.04
N PHE A 10 48.35 -29.55 -15.12
CA PHE A 10 47.13 -30.25 -14.65
C PHE A 10 46.96 -30.51 -13.15
N ALA A 11 45.88 -29.98 -12.56
CA ALA A 11 44.59 -30.67 -12.56
C ALA A 11 43.56 -29.95 -11.66
N GLY A 12 42.36 -29.76 -12.20
CA GLY A 12 41.11 -30.04 -11.48
C GLY A 12 40.79 -29.24 -10.22
N GLY A 13 40.16 -28.07 -10.39
CA GLY A 13 39.34 -27.45 -9.35
C GLY A 13 38.00 -27.06 -9.95
N LEU A 14 37.00 -27.93 -9.81
CA LEU A 14 35.65 -27.83 -10.37
C LEU A 14 35.05 -26.41 -10.23
N ALA A 15 35.03 -25.65 -11.32
CA ALA A 15 33.97 -24.69 -11.55
C ALA A 15 32.72 -25.48 -11.97
N ALA A 16 32.07 -26.14 -11.01
CA ALA A 16 30.74 -26.69 -11.20
C ALA A 16 29.80 -25.51 -11.39
N ARG A 17 29.62 -25.10 -12.64
CA ARG A 17 28.45 -24.36 -13.08
C ARG A 17 27.27 -25.25 -12.70
N VAL A 18 26.59 -24.93 -11.61
CA VAL A 18 25.26 -25.47 -11.33
C VAL A 18 24.37 -24.88 -12.43
N GLU A 19 24.26 -25.61 -13.54
CA GLU A 19 23.18 -25.37 -14.49
C GLU A 19 21.90 -25.67 -13.73
N SER A 20 21.19 -24.60 -13.35
CA SER A 20 19.83 -24.73 -12.87
C SER A 20 19.02 -25.45 -13.95
N PRO A 21 18.40 -26.60 -13.65
CA PRO A 21 17.55 -27.31 -14.61
C PRO A 21 16.22 -26.58 -14.84
N PHE A 22 15.97 -25.47 -14.14
CA PHE A 22 14.88 -24.56 -14.48
C PHE A 22 15.25 -23.79 -15.73
N ALA A 23 14.94 -24.37 -16.89
CA ALA A 23 14.68 -23.59 -18.08
C ALA A 23 13.74 -22.46 -17.68
N ALA A 24 14.15 -21.21 -17.90
CA ALA A 24 13.29 -20.05 -17.74
C ALA A 24 12.13 -20.22 -18.72
N GLY A 25 11.02 -20.78 -18.24
CA GLY A 25 9.78 -20.87 -18.99
C GLY A 25 9.33 -19.46 -19.40
N PRO A 26 8.51 -19.33 -20.45
CA PRO A 26 7.97 -18.03 -20.84
C PRO A 26 7.30 -17.37 -19.63
N PRO A 27 7.44 -16.04 -19.46
CA PRO A 27 6.86 -15.33 -18.33
C PRO A 27 5.37 -15.63 -18.23
N VAL A 28 4.96 -16.24 -17.11
CA VAL A 28 3.54 -16.50 -16.84
C VAL A 28 2.85 -15.15 -16.75
N PRO A 29 1.82 -14.87 -17.57
CA PRO A 29 1.09 -13.63 -17.48
C PRO A 29 0.37 -13.56 -16.12
N LEU A 30 0.84 -12.69 -15.22
CA LEU A 30 0.23 -12.38 -13.91
C LEU A 30 -1.10 -11.61 -14.03
N ARG A 31 -1.73 -11.60 -15.20
CA ARG A 31 -2.97 -10.88 -15.49
C ARG A 31 -4.15 -11.83 -15.60
N GLN A 32 -4.26 -12.80 -14.72
CA GLN A 32 -5.56 -13.41 -14.47
C GLN A 32 -6.31 -12.50 -13.49
N PRO A 33 -7.38 -11.81 -13.93
CA PRO A 33 -8.27 -11.16 -12.98
C PRO A 33 -8.86 -12.27 -12.12
N PHE A 34 -8.59 -12.24 -10.81
CA PHE A 34 -9.29 -13.12 -9.91
C PHE A 34 -10.79 -12.85 -10.07
N PRO A 35 -11.61 -13.89 -10.36
CA PRO A 35 -13.04 -13.70 -10.50
C PRO A 35 -13.56 -13.11 -9.20
N ARG A 36 -14.05 -11.86 -9.26
CA ARG A 36 -14.67 -11.24 -8.10
C ARG A 36 -15.95 -12.02 -7.81
N PRO A 37 -16.09 -12.67 -6.64
CA PRO A 37 -17.33 -13.33 -6.30
C PRO A 37 -18.45 -12.28 -6.30
N PRO A 38 -19.66 -12.65 -6.74
CA PRO A 38 -20.79 -11.73 -6.71
C PRO A 38 -21.02 -11.27 -5.25
N MET A 39 -21.28 -9.97 -5.06
CA MET A 39 -21.54 -9.37 -3.73
C MET A 39 -22.82 -9.92 -3.08
N THR A 40 -23.49 -10.91 -3.64
CA THR A 40 -24.65 -11.58 -3.05
C THR A 40 -24.30 -12.83 -2.25
N ARG A 41 -23.03 -13.26 -2.21
CA ARG A 41 -22.64 -14.38 -1.37
C ARG A 41 -22.73 -14.03 0.12
N PRO A 42 -23.15 -14.98 0.98
CA PRO A 42 -23.00 -14.88 2.42
C PRO A 42 -21.53 -14.66 2.78
N PHE A 43 -21.25 -13.78 3.73
CA PHE A 43 -19.91 -13.58 4.26
C PHE A 43 -19.60 -14.61 5.35
N HIS A 44 -18.31 -14.93 5.52
CA HIS A 44 -17.88 -15.80 6.61
C HIS A 44 -17.92 -15.02 7.94
N PRO A 45 -18.23 -15.64 9.09
CA PRO A 45 -18.23 -14.95 10.38
C PRO A 45 -16.91 -14.23 10.72
N ASN A 46 -15.79 -14.78 10.26
CA ASN A 46 -14.48 -14.14 10.37
C ASN A 46 -14.40 -12.82 9.58
N ASP A 47 -15.02 -12.74 8.40
CA ASP A 47 -15.02 -11.52 7.59
C ASP A 47 -15.76 -10.40 8.32
N ALA A 48 -16.87 -10.74 9.02
CA ALA A 48 -17.60 -9.79 9.86
C ALA A 48 -16.79 -9.35 11.09
N ALA A 49 -16.02 -10.24 11.71
CA ALA A 49 -15.13 -9.89 12.80
C ALA A 49 -14.00 -8.96 12.34
N GLN A 50 -13.40 -9.24 11.18
CA GLN A 50 -12.39 -8.38 10.56
C GLN A 50 -12.99 -7.03 10.16
N ALA A 51 -14.22 -7.01 9.62
CA ALA A 51 -14.90 -5.79 9.23
C ALA A 51 -15.12 -4.84 10.43
N ARG A 52 -15.50 -5.36 11.61
CA ARG A 52 -15.59 -4.54 12.84
C ARG A 52 -14.27 -3.91 13.22
N TRP A 53 -13.18 -4.67 13.19
CA TRP A 53 -11.85 -4.13 13.48
C TRP A 53 -11.41 -3.06 12.47
N PHE A 54 -11.71 -3.27 11.18
CA PHE A 54 -11.45 -2.26 10.15
C PHE A 54 -12.32 -1.01 10.34
N ALA A 55 -13.57 -1.14 10.80
CA ALA A 55 -14.43 0.00 11.10
C ALA A 55 -13.87 0.83 12.27
N GLU A 56 -13.40 0.18 13.34
CA GLU A 56 -12.70 0.85 14.45
C GLU A 56 -11.46 1.61 13.96
N LEU A 57 -10.67 1.01 13.07
CA LEU A 57 -9.49 1.66 12.48
C LEU A 57 -9.87 2.85 11.59
N MET A 58 -10.94 2.74 10.81
CA MET A 58 -11.43 3.84 9.97
C MET A 58 -11.99 4.98 10.81
N GLN A 59 -12.67 4.68 11.92
CA GLN A 59 -13.14 5.71 12.84
C GLN A 59 -11.97 6.48 13.46
N ALA A 60 -10.92 5.78 13.92
CA ALA A 60 -9.72 6.45 14.44
C ALA A 60 -9.05 7.33 13.37
N GLU A 61 -8.96 6.87 12.12
CA GLU A 61 -8.44 7.67 11.02
C GLU A 61 -9.35 8.88 10.69
N ILE A 62 -10.67 8.76 10.85
CA ILE A 62 -11.60 9.89 10.69
C ILE A 62 -11.34 10.94 11.76
N ASP A 63 -11.23 10.53 13.02
CA ASP A 63 -10.96 11.42 14.15
C ASP A 63 -9.63 12.17 13.94
N ASP A 64 -8.57 11.46 13.55
CA ASP A 64 -7.26 12.05 13.23
C ASP A 64 -7.34 13.05 12.05
N LEU A 65 -8.09 12.70 10.99
CA LEU A 65 -8.25 13.59 9.83
C LEU A 65 -9.04 14.85 10.17
N GLU A 66 -10.06 14.75 11.03
CA GLU A 66 -10.83 15.88 11.52
C GLU A 66 -9.94 16.84 12.32
N GLU A 67 -9.15 16.34 13.27
CA GLU A 67 -8.20 17.14 14.04
C GLU A 67 -7.19 17.84 13.11
N LEU A 68 -6.62 17.11 12.14
CA LEU A 68 -5.66 17.69 11.19
C LEU A 68 -6.28 18.78 10.32
N ILE A 69 -7.55 18.63 9.93
CA ILE A 69 -8.29 19.64 9.16
C ILE A 69 -8.51 20.88 10.02
N GLU A 70 -8.93 20.73 11.27
CA GLU A 70 -9.15 21.84 12.20
C GLU A 70 -7.85 22.63 12.42
N VAL A 71 -6.76 21.95 12.78
CA VAL A 71 -5.45 22.58 12.99
C VAL A 71 -4.98 23.30 11.73
N ALA A 72 -5.16 22.70 10.55
CA ALA A 72 -4.76 23.33 9.29
C ALA A 72 -5.64 24.53 8.92
N GLN A 73 -6.94 24.47 9.22
CA GLN A 73 -7.90 25.55 9.00
C GLN A 73 -7.58 26.74 9.91
N ASP A 74 -7.35 26.50 11.21
CA ASP A 74 -6.99 27.54 12.17
C ASP A 74 -5.68 28.25 11.80
N ARG A 75 -4.65 27.47 11.45
CA ARG A 75 -3.37 28.03 10.97
C ARG A 75 -3.52 28.84 9.69
N TRP A 76 -4.48 28.52 8.83
CA TRP A 76 -4.73 29.29 7.62
C TRP A 76 -5.50 30.56 7.93
N THR A 77 -6.58 30.48 8.73
CA THR A 77 -7.36 31.64 9.20
C THR A 77 -6.47 32.67 9.88
N ASN A 78 -5.63 32.24 10.84
CA ASN A 78 -4.69 33.12 11.53
C ASN A 78 -3.70 33.82 10.58
N ARG A 79 -3.28 33.15 9.49
CA ARG A 79 -2.43 33.78 8.47
C ARG A 79 -3.21 34.78 7.62
N CYS A 80 -4.45 34.48 7.26
CA CYS A 80 -5.33 35.42 6.55
C CYS A 80 -5.55 36.69 7.38
N ASP A 81 -5.85 36.55 8.66
CA ASP A 81 -6.09 37.67 9.57
C ASP A 81 -4.84 38.54 9.76
N ALA A 82 -3.66 37.92 9.74
CA ALA A 82 -2.38 38.62 9.76
C ALA A 82 -1.98 39.26 8.41
N GLY A 83 -2.80 39.10 7.35
CA GLY A 83 -2.53 39.65 6.01
C GLY A 83 -1.56 38.83 5.15
N TRP A 84 -1.15 37.65 5.61
CA TRP A 84 -0.19 36.76 4.92
C TRP A 84 -0.85 35.53 4.28
N GLY A 85 -2.16 35.38 4.43
CA GLY A 85 -2.92 34.22 3.96
C GLY A 85 -3.38 34.38 2.51
N ALA A 86 -3.37 33.27 1.76
CA ALA A 86 -3.99 33.22 0.44
C ALA A 86 -5.52 33.28 0.57
N ALA A 87 -6.19 33.97 -0.36
CA ALA A 87 -7.65 34.11 -0.37
C ALA A 87 -8.40 32.78 -0.59
N ARG A 88 -7.76 31.79 -1.24
CA ARG A 88 -8.31 30.46 -1.47
C ARG A 88 -7.81 29.48 -0.41
N THR A 89 -8.66 28.51 -0.05
CA THR A 89 -8.28 27.36 0.78
C THR A 89 -7.02 26.68 0.25
N PRO A 90 -6.00 26.49 1.10
CA PRO A 90 -4.77 25.83 0.72
C PRO A 90 -5.00 24.40 0.24
N GLU A 91 -4.27 24.00 -0.78
CA GLU A 91 -4.31 22.65 -1.35
C GLU A 91 -4.16 21.52 -0.31
N PRO A 92 -3.29 21.61 0.72
CA PRO A 92 -3.23 20.59 1.76
C PRO A 92 -4.55 20.37 2.51
N VAL A 93 -5.30 21.46 2.80
CA VAL A 93 -6.60 21.37 3.49
C VAL A 93 -7.63 20.69 2.58
N LEU A 94 -7.60 21.01 1.27
CA LEU A 94 -8.48 20.34 0.30
C LEU A 94 -8.19 18.85 0.22
N ARG A 95 -6.91 18.44 0.17
CA ARG A 95 -6.53 17.03 0.15
C ARG A 95 -6.94 16.27 1.40
N LEU A 96 -6.82 16.88 2.58
CA LEU A 96 -7.29 16.27 3.83
C LEU A 96 -8.81 16.05 3.80
N ARG A 97 -9.58 17.03 3.32
CA ARG A 97 -11.03 16.90 3.17
C ARG A 97 -11.45 15.82 2.18
N GLU A 98 -10.75 15.70 1.06
CA GLU A 98 -11.02 14.62 0.10
C GLU A 98 -10.67 13.24 0.67
N LYS A 99 -9.57 13.15 1.43
CA LYS A 99 -9.22 11.90 2.14
C LYS A 99 -10.29 11.54 3.18
N LEU A 100 -10.78 12.51 3.97
CA LEU A 100 -11.85 12.29 4.94
C LEU A 100 -13.13 11.76 4.27
N LYS A 101 -13.53 12.35 3.14
CA LYS A 101 -14.69 11.85 2.36
C LYS A 101 -14.49 10.42 1.90
N GLU A 102 -13.31 10.07 1.42
CA GLU A 102 -13.02 8.72 0.95
C GLU A 102 -13.05 7.70 2.09
N VAL A 103 -12.45 8.01 3.25
CA VAL A 103 -12.48 7.10 4.42
C VAL A 103 -13.91 6.89 4.91
N ARG A 104 -14.72 7.96 5.01
CA ARG A 104 -16.14 7.83 5.36
C ARG A 104 -16.92 6.97 4.36
N ARG A 105 -16.66 7.13 3.06
CA ARG A 105 -17.29 6.32 2.01
C ARG A 105 -16.91 4.83 2.13
N LEU A 106 -15.65 4.55 2.48
CA LEU A 106 -15.17 3.18 2.69
C LEU A 106 -15.78 2.56 3.94
N GLN A 107 -15.90 3.34 5.02
CA GLN A 107 -16.55 2.92 6.26
C GLN A 107 -18.02 2.58 6.02
N GLU A 108 -18.79 3.49 5.42
CA GLU A 108 -20.20 3.27 5.10
C GLU A 108 -20.39 2.02 4.21
N ALA A 109 -19.51 1.82 3.22
CA ALA A 109 -19.55 0.64 2.37
C ALA A 109 -19.24 -0.66 3.15
N LEU A 110 -18.35 -0.61 4.13
CA LEU A 110 -18.01 -1.74 4.98
C LEU A 110 -19.17 -2.05 5.95
N GLU A 111 -19.70 -1.02 6.61
CA GLU A 111 -20.84 -1.07 7.50
C GLU A 111 -22.08 -1.66 6.82
N SER A 112 -22.45 -1.11 5.66
CA SER A 112 -23.57 -1.60 4.85
C SER A 112 -23.38 -3.05 4.41
N ARG A 113 -22.13 -3.47 4.11
CA ARG A 113 -21.84 -4.83 3.65
C ARG A 113 -22.00 -5.86 4.76
N PHE A 114 -21.59 -5.53 5.98
CA PHE A 114 -21.47 -6.48 7.09
C PHE A 114 -22.52 -6.29 8.19
N GLY A 115 -23.31 -5.21 8.14
CA GLY A 115 -24.33 -4.87 9.14
C GLY A 115 -23.72 -4.59 10.51
N ILE A 116 -22.69 -3.74 10.56
CA ILE A 116 -21.86 -3.49 11.75
C ILE A 116 -22.09 -2.11 12.38
N ASP A 117 -23.28 -1.53 12.21
CA ASP A 117 -23.73 -0.28 12.85
C ASP A 117 -23.90 -0.40 14.38
#